data_AF-A0A6N7R6C2-F1
#
_entry.id   AF-A0A6N7R6C2-F1
#
_cell.length_a   1.000
_cell.length_b   1.000
_cell.length_c   1.000
_cell.angle_alpha   90.00
_cell.angle_beta   90.00
_cell.angle_gamma   90.00
#
_symmetry.space_group_name_H-M   'P 1'
#
loop_
_entity.id
_entity.type
_entity.pdbx_description
1 polymer ?
#
loop_
_entity_poly.entity_id
_entity_poly.type
_entity_poly.pdbx_seq_one_letter_code
_entity_poly.pdbx_strand_id
1 'polypeptide(L)' 'VEAIEEYIQFYNYERYQKRLNGLSPMEYRAKAA' A
#
# COMPACT_ATOMS: atom_id res chain seq x y z
N VAL A 1 -3.32 -6.22 19.04
CA VAL A 1 -4.12 -6.42 17.81
C VAL A 1 -4.11 -5.14 16.99
N GLU A 2 -4.33 -3.97 17.62
CA GLU A 2 -4.23 -2.63 17.01
C GLU A 2 -2.97 -2.41 16.14
N ALA A 3 -1.77 -2.73 16.65
CA ALA A 3 -0.52 -2.57 15.89
C ALA A 3 -0.46 -3.36 14.56
N ILE A 4 -1.17 -4.48 14.46
CA ILE A 4 -1.24 -5.27 13.21
C ILE A 4 -2.17 -4.58 12.21
N GLU A 5 -3.29 -4.04 12.68
CA GLU A 5 -4.25 -3.31 11.86
C GLU A 5 -3.64 -2.02 11.31
N GLU A 6 -2.92 -1.28 12.15
CA GLU A 6 -2.13 -0.12 11.73
C GLU A 6 -1.09 -0.49 10.68
N TYR A 7 -0.36 -1.58 10.89
CA TYR A 7 0.62 -2.06 9.91
C TYR A 7 -0.03 -2.46 8.57
N ILE A 8 -1.19 -3.11 8.62
CA ILE A 8 -1.95 -3.49 7.42
C ILE A 8 -2.40 -2.25 6.64
N GLN A 9 -2.90 -1.22 7.33
CA GLN A 9 -3.26 0.03 6.67
C GLN A 9 -2.02 0.61 6.02
N PHE A 10 -0.94 0.79 6.80
CA PHE A 10 0.28 1.46 6.34
C PHE A 10 0.83 0.77 5.10
N TYR A 11 0.87 -0.57 5.13
CA TYR A 11 1.36 -1.37 4.02
C TYR A 11 0.53 -1.18 2.76
N ASN A 12 -0.81 -1.14 2.88
CA ASN A 12 -1.70 -1.11 1.72
C ASN A 12 -1.83 0.27 1.08
N TYR A 13 -1.78 1.35 1.87
CA TYR A 13 -2.15 2.69 1.40
C TYR A 13 -1.04 3.73 1.53
N GLU A 14 -0.17 3.63 2.53
CA GLU A 14 0.81 4.69 2.83
C GLU A 14 2.23 4.35 2.35
N ARG A 15 2.52 3.05 2.21
CA ARG A 15 3.83 2.57 1.79
C ARG A 15 4.08 2.80 0.30
N TYR A 16 4.91 3.77 -0.03
CA TYR A 16 5.42 3.94 -1.39
C TYR A 16 6.39 2.83 -1.79
N GLN A 17 6.17 2.19 -2.95
CA GLN A 17 7.05 1.15 -3.47
C GLN A 17 7.77 1.61 -4.74
N LYS A 18 9.11 1.65 -4.72
CA LYS A 18 9.94 2.00 -5.90
C LYS A 18 9.64 1.10 -7.11
N ARG A 19 9.41 -0.20 -6.89
CA ARG A 19 9.04 -1.16 -7.95
C ARG A 19 7.67 -0.88 -8.59
N LEU A 20 6.80 -0.16 -7.88
CA LEU A 20 5.48 0.26 -8.36
C LEU A 20 5.49 1.72 -8.84
N ASN A 21 6.65 2.23 -9.24
CA ASN A 21 6.83 3.63 -9.64
C ASN A 21 6.37 4.63 -8.57
N GLY A 22 6.62 4.31 -7.30
CA GLY A 22 6.26 5.18 -6.18
C GLY A 22 4.80 5.11 -5.78
N LEU A 23 4.02 4.16 -6.31
CA LEU A 23 2.64 3.93 -5.88
C LEU A 23 2.57 3.04 -4.64
N SER A 24 1.53 3.22 -3.84
CA SER A 24 1.10 2.24 -2.85
C SER A 24 0.54 0.97 -3.53
N PRO A 25 0.47 -0.17 -2.82
CA PRO A 25 -0.11 -1.39 -3.37
C PRO A 25 -1.55 -1.22 -3.88
N MET A 26 -2.38 -0.44 -3.18
CA MET A 26 -3.77 -0.20 -3.59
C MET A 26 -3.87 0.70 -4.82
N GLU A 27 -3.08 1.77 -4.91
CA GLU A 27 -3.04 2.63 -6.09
C GLU A 27 -2.55 1.90 -7.34
N TYR A 28 -1.56 1.01 -7.18
CA TYR A 28 -1.09 0.19 -8.29
C TYR A 28 -2.17 -0.78 -8.79
N ARG A 29 -2.89 -1.44 -7.89
CA ARG A 29 -4.02 -2.32 -8.25
C ARG A 29 -5.13 -1.56 -8.97
N ALA A 30 -5.46 -0.35 -8.53
CA ALA A 30 -6.48 0.48 -9.16
C ALA A 30 -6.12 0.89 -10.60
N LYS A 31 -4.83 1.04 -10.93
CA LYS A 31 -4.36 1.33 -12.29
C LYS A 31 -4.27 0.12 -13.21
N ALA A 32 -4.26 -1.09 -12.64
CA ALA A 32 -4.18 -2.35 -13.40
C ALA A 32 -5.56 -2.92 -13.76
N ALA A 33 -6.64 -2.35 -13.20
CA ALA A 33 -8.03 -2.64 -13.55
C ALA A 33 -8.46 -1.82 -14.77
#